data_AF-A0A9N9F2E4-F1
#
_entry.id   AF-A0A9N9F2E4-F1
#
_cell.length_a   1.000
_cell.length_b   1.000
_cell.length_c   1.000
_cell.angle_alpha   90.00
_cell.angle_beta   90.00
_cell.angle_gamma   90.00
#
_symmetry.space_group_name_H-M   'P 1'
#
loop_
_entity.id
_entity.type
_entity.pdbx_description
1 polymer ?
#
loop_
_entity_poly.entity_id
_entity_poly.type
_entity_poly.pdbx_seq_one_letter_code
_entity_poly.pdbx_strand_id
1 'polypeptide(L)'
;MEKINVTILADRLQKQHLKTELEKLCRRCGLFFSSQNKNGIAKLLSQHLITINQKAQLDKLTSIISIDIGVKNFAYVHLTSNYQIIDWKKLSFNLDSFSPKSFFEKLQPIVHKTFLSKENIDAFIIERQSFYKRISMDVQSVITIELMLYALLSDRVKDPLQVQSIHPLSVSNYLNTMLKAEEQNQHFHSDRMTRWFQEQGKKTEIRKYLGTKKLSTTLARNWINDHLHLCSNELVKYFLESKKKDDLADCLLQGFVYLESRKFSIMEARKWLHDQ
;
A
#
# COMPACT_ATOMS: atom_id res chain seq x y z
N MET A 1 -19.43 -23.78 -16.85
CA MET A 1 -18.03 -23.36 -16.66
C MET A 1 -17.50 -24.00 -15.39
N GLU A 2 -16.40 -24.75 -15.50
CA GLU A 2 -15.74 -25.33 -14.34
C GLU A 2 -15.18 -24.22 -13.44
N LYS A 3 -15.44 -24.29 -12.13
CA LYS A 3 -14.98 -23.27 -11.19
C LYS A 3 -13.46 -23.33 -11.10
N ILE A 4 -12.76 -22.36 -11.72
CA ILE A 4 -11.29 -22.26 -11.64
C ILE A 4 -10.88 -22.19 -10.17
N ASN A 5 -10.10 -23.18 -9.74
CA ASN A 5 -9.50 -23.22 -8.41
C ASN A 5 -8.03 -22.81 -8.44
N VAL A 6 -7.44 -22.63 -7.25
CA VAL A 6 -6.05 -22.16 -7.09
C VAL A 6 -5.05 -23.07 -7.82
N THR A 7 -5.23 -24.38 -7.76
CA THR A 7 -4.31 -25.35 -8.38
C THR A 7 -4.33 -25.24 -9.90
N ILE A 8 -5.53 -25.22 -10.51
CA ILE A 8 -5.70 -25.11 -11.96
C ILE A 8 -5.07 -23.81 -12.49
N LEU A 9 -5.34 -22.69 -11.83
CA LEU A 9 -4.76 -21.40 -12.24
C LEU A 9 -3.24 -21.36 -12.05
N ALA A 10 -2.73 -21.92 -10.96
CA ALA A 10 -1.29 -21.97 -10.69
C ALA A 10 -0.55 -22.79 -11.75
N ASP A 11 -1.13 -23.90 -12.21
CA ASP A 11 -0.55 -24.72 -13.26
C ASP A 11 -0.53 -23.99 -14.60
N ARG A 12 -1.60 -23.24 -14.94
CA ARG A 12 -1.64 -22.40 -16.15
C ARG A 12 -0.55 -21.32 -16.12
N LEU A 13 -0.47 -20.57 -15.03
CA LEU A 13 0.55 -19.52 -14.83
C LEU A 13 1.97 -20.10 -14.94
N GLN A 14 2.23 -21.28 -14.37
CA GLN A 14 3.53 -21.92 -14.46
C GLN A 14 3.89 -22.37 -15.87
N LYS A 15 2.92 -22.82 -16.66
CA LYS A 15 3.16 -23.24 -18.04
C LYS A 15 3.47 -22.04 -18.95
N GLN A 16 2.80 -20.91 -18.72
CA GLN A 16 2.88 -19.75 -19.62
C GLN A 16 3.99 -18.75 -19.28
N HIS A 17 4.48 -18.73 -18.03
CA HIS A 17 5.46 -17.73 -17.60
C HIS A 17 6.75 -18.33 -17.09
N LEU A 18 7.86 -17.63 -17.31
CA LEU A 18 9.11 -17.88 -16.60
C LEU A 18 8.98 -17.47 -15.12
N LYS A 19 9.85 -18.01 -14.27
CA LYS A 19 9.86 -17.65 -12.84
C LYS A 19 9.99 -16.14 -12.63
N THR A 20 10.91 -15.50 -13.35
CA THR A 20 11.18 -14.05 -13.26
C THR A 20 9.98 -13.20 -13.67
N GLU A 21 9.17 -13.66 -14.62
CA GLU A 21 7.93 -12.99 -15.04
C GLU A 21 6.86 -13.09 -13.96
N LEU A 22 6.69 -14.26 -13.34
CA LEU A 22 5.78 -14.44 -12.21
C LEU A 22 6.19 -13.56 -11.03
N GLU A 23 7.49 -13.44 -10.74
CA GLU A 23 7.98 -12.52 -9.71
C GLU A 23 7.60 -11.06 -10.01
N LYS A 24 7.75 -10.62 -11.26
CA LYS A 24 7.35 -9.27 -11.71
C LYS A 24 5.84 -9.05 -11.57
N LEU A 25 5.02 -10.04 -11.97
CA LEU A 25 3.56 -9.99 -11.83
C LEU A 25 3.14 -9.90 -10.35
N CYS A 26 3.71 -10.72 -9.48
CA CYS A 26 3.44 -10.68 -8.04
C CYS A 26 3.80 -9.31 -7.44
N ARG A 27 4.98 -8.77 -7.75
CA ARG A 27 5.39 -7.45 -7.25
C ARG A 27 4.44 -6.34 -7.71
N ARG A 28 3.99 -6.38 -8.98
CA ARG A 28 3.02 -5.41 -9.51
C ARG A 28 1.62 -5.58 -8.89
N CYS A 29 1.27 -6.80 -8.46
CA CYS A 29 0.09 -7.06 -7.64
C CYS A 29 0.25 -6.67 -6.16
N GLY A 30 1.38 -6.04 -5.77
CA GLY A 30 1.63 -5.63 -4.38
C GLY A 30 1.94 -6.80 -3.43
N LEU A 31 2.24 -7.98 -3.98
CA LEU A 31 2.48 -9.19 -3.20
C LEU A 31 3.93 -9.28 -2.75
N PHE A 32 4.10 -9.62 -1.47
CA PHE A 32 5.39 -9.98 -0.88
C PHE A 32 5.53 -11.50 -0.82
N PHE A 33 6.72 -12.00 -1.12
CA PHE A 33 7.07 -13.41 -0.99
C PHE A 33 8.57 -13.55 -0.69
N SER A 34 8.93 -14.49 0.19
CA SER A 34 10.32 -14.83 0.49
C SER A 34 10.76 -16.04 -0.34
N SER A 35 11.78 -15.87 -1.18
CA SER A 35 12.52 -16.94 -1.91
C SER A 35 11.71 -18.22 -2.21
N GLN A 36 10.62 -18.10 -2.98
CA GLN A 36 9.80 -19.24 -3.35
C GLN A 36 10.29 -19.87 -4.67
N ASN A 37 10.04 -21.18 -4.81
CA ASN A 37 10.14 -21.81 -6.12
C ASN A 37 9.00 -21.32 -7.04
N LYS A 38 9.10 -21.61 -8.35
CA LYS A 38 8.14 -21.15 -9.36
C LYS A 38 6.68 -21.50 -9.01
N ASN A 39 6.46 -22.70 -8.48
CA ASN A 39 5.14 -23.19 -8.06
C ASN A 39 4.56 -22.40 -6.89
N GLY A 40 5.37 -22.09 -5.87
CA GLY A 40 4.94 -21.27 -4.74
C GLY A 40 4.44 -19.89 -5.17
N ILE A 41 5.20 -19.22 -6.06
CA ILE A 41 4.86 -17.90 -6.60
C ILE A 41 3.55 -17.97 -7.37
N ALA A 42 3.38 -18.98 -8.22
CA ALA A 42 2.16 -19.16 -9.01
C ALA A 42 0.93 -19.43 -8.12
N LYS A 43 1.06 -20.24 -7.06
CA LYS A 43 -0.02 -20.48 -6.10
C LYS A 43 -0.42 -19.23 -5.35
N LEU A 44 0.57 -18.45 -4.87
CA LEU A 44 0.33 -17.17 -4.21
C LEU A 44 -0.43 -16.20 -5.12
N LEU A 45 0.04 -16.04 -6.37
CA LEU A 45 -0.61 -15.20 -7.36
C LEU A 45 -2.03 -15.68 -7.66
N SER A 46 -2.23 -16.98 -7.85
CA SER A 46 -3.54 -17.57 -8.13
C SER A 46 -4.54 -17.31 -7.02
N GLN A 47 -4.13 -17.52 -5.76
CA GLN A 47 -4.98 -17.25 -4.60
C GLN A 47 -5.37 -15.78 -4.53
N HIS A 48 -4.42 -14.88 -4.78
CA HIS A 48 -4.68 -13.44 -4.84
C HIS A 48 -5.66 -13.06 -5.96
N LEU A 49 -5.44 -13.53 -7.18
CA LEU A 49 -6.31 -13.21 -8.33
C LEU A 49 -7.74 -13.75 -8.15
N ILE A 50 -7.91 -14.93 -7.59
CA ILE A 50 -9.24 -15.46 -7.28
C ILE A 50 -9.93 -14.61 -6.21
N THR A 51 -9.22 -14.29 -5.13
CA THR A 51 -9.75 -13.47 -4.03
C THR A 51 -10.12 -12.06 -4.50
N ILE A 52 -9.25 -11.43 -5.29
CA ILE A 52 -9.47 -10.07 -5.78
C ILE A 52 -10.64 -10.02 -6.77
N ASN A 53 -10.84 -11.05 -7.59
CA ASN A 53 -11.97 -11.11 -8.54
C ASN A 53 -13.31 -11.17 -7.82
N GLN A 54 -13.40 -12.03 -6.80
CA GLN A 54 -14.60 -12.17 -5.96
C GLN A 54 -14.97 -10.83 -5.30
N LYS A 55 -13.97 -10.08 -4.84
CA LYS A 55 -14.17 -8.75 -4.23
C LYS A 55 -14.45 -7.64 -5.24
N ALA A 56 -13.85 -7.69 -6.42
CA ALA A 56 -14.01 -6.65 -7.44
C ALA A 56 -15.41 -6.61 -8.05
N GLN A 57 -16.13 -7.73 -7.99
CA GLN A 57 -17.53 -7.79 -8.39
C GLN A 57 -18.46 -7.09 -7.38
N LEU A 58 -17.99 -6.86 -6.15
CA LEU A 58 -18.79 -6.31 -5.06
C LEU A 58 -18.59 -4.80 -4.89
N ASP A 59 -17.38 -4.26 -5.03
CA ASP A 59 -17.14 -2.85 -4.67
C ASP A 59 -16.19 -2.07 -5.61
N LYS A 60 -16.67 -0.90 -6.04
CA LYS A 60 -15.83 0.17 -6.61
C LYS A 60 -15.29 1.03 -5.49
N LEU A 61 -13.98 0.99 -5.27
CA LEU A 61 -13.28 1.87 -4.35
C LEU A 61 -13.47 3.35 -4.71
N THR A 62 -13.98 4.11 -3.76
CA THR A 62 -14.10 5.58 -3.78
C THR A 62 -12.90 6.22 -3.08
N SER A 63 -12.55 5.76 -1.87
CA SER A 63 -11.42 6.30 -1.11
C SER A 63 -10.81 5.31 -0.11
N ILE A 64 -9.57 5.57 0.28
CA ILE A 64 -8.82 4.79 1.27
C ILE A 64 -8.15 5.71 2.29
N ILE A 65 -7.86 5.16 3.46
CA ILE A 65 -6.90 5.74 4.40
C ILE A 65 -5.68 4.85 4.50
N SER A 66 -4.51 5.40 4.21
CA SER A 66 -3.22 4.72 4.35
C SER A 66 -2.49 5.26 5.58
N ILE A 67 -2.05 4.36 6.46
CA ILE A 67 -1.52 4.63 7.79
C ILE A 67 -0.11 4.08 7.89
N ASP A 68 0.82 4.94 8.29
CA ASP A 68 2.17 4.59 8.73
C ASP A 68 2.26 4.76 10.25
N ILE A 69 2.53 3.66 10.95
CA ILE A 69 2.43 3.63 12.41
C ILE A 69 3.79 3.95 13.03
N GLY A 70 3.80 4.99 13.86
CA GLY A 70 4.89 5.25 14.79
C GLY A 70 4.38 5.86 16.09
N VAL A 71 5.02 5.57 17.21
CA VAL A 71 4.59 6.08 18.53
C VAL A 71 4.61 7.63 18.56
N LYS A 72 5.67 8.23 18.03
CA LYS A 72 5.87 9.70 18.01
C LYS A 72 5.58 10.33 16.64
N ASN A 73 5.27 9.50 15.65
CA ASN A 73 5.34 9.85 14.24
C ASN A 73 4.25 9.15 13.43
N PHE A 74 3.13 8.82 14.06
CA PHE A 74 1.96 8.29 13.39
C PHE A 74 1.54 9.22 12.25
N ALA A 75 1.48 8.70 11.03
CA ALA A 75 1.10 9.46 9.86
C ALA A 75 -0.03 8.74 9.12
N TYR A 76 -0.91 9.52 8.50
CA TYR A 76 -1.90 8.96 7.60
C TYR A 76 -2.19 9.90 6.44
N VAL A 77 -2.64 9.32 5.34
CA VAL A 77 -3.23 10.02 4.20
C VAL A 77 -4.61 9.46 3.88
N HIS A 78 -5.56 10.33 3.55
CA HIS A 78 -6.86 10.00 2.99
C HIS A 78 -6.84 10.30 1.50
N LEU A 79 -6.93 9.26 0.67
CA LEU A 79 -6.82 9.34 -0.79
C LEU A 79 -8.11 8.89 -1.46
N THR A 80 -8.55 9.63 -2.49
CA THR A 80 -9.55 9.09 -3.42
C THR A 80 -8.93 8.06 -4.36
N SER A 81 -9.76 7.27 -5.05
CA SER A 81 -9.31 6.33 -6.08
C SER A 81 -8.69 7.01 -7.32
N ASN A 82 -8.81 8.34 -7.42
CA ASN A 82 -8.17 9.20 -8.41
C ASN A 82 -6.93 9.93 -7.85
N TYR A 83 -6.39 9.48 -6.72
CA TYR A 83 -5.18 10.01 -6.07
C TYR A 83 -5.31 11.45 -5.55
N GLN A 84 -6.52 11.97 -5.37
CA GLN A 84 -6.71 13.25 -4.70
C GLN A 84 -6.46 13.08 -3.20
N ILE A 85 -5.63 13.95 -2.63
CA ILE A 85 -5.36 14.02 -1.20
C ILE A 85 -6.47 14.83 -0.53
N ILE A 86 -7.33 14.15 0.23
CA ILE A 86 -8.40 14.78 1.02
C ILE A 86 -7.85 15.30 2.35
N ASP A 87 -6.97 14.52 2.97
CA ASP A 87 -6.41 14.83 4.29
C ASP A 87 -5.05 14.13 4.44
N TRP A 88 -4.07 14.78 5.06
CA TRP A 88 -2.73 14.23 5.19
C TRP A 88 -2.02 14.86 6.38
N LYS A 89 -1.80 14.06 7.43
CA LYS A 89 -1.36 14.60 8.72
C LYS A 89 -0.49 13.63 9.48
N LYS A 90 0.34 14.21 10.35
CA LYS A 90 1.02 13.50 11.43
C LYS A 90 0.33 13.75 12.76
N LEU A 91 0.26 12.71 13.56
CA LEU A 91 -0.24 12.70 14.92
C LEU A 91 0.87 12.16 15.84
N SER A 92 0.85 12.60 17.09
CA SER A 92 1.75 12.09 18.13
C SER A 92 0.90 11.52 19.24
N PHE A 93 1.16 10.26 19.60
CA PHE A 93 0.60 9.69 20.81
C PHE A 93 1.53 10.12 21.95
N ASN A 94 1.13 11.16 22.68
CA ASN A 94 1.79 11.52 23.93
C ASN A 94 1.42 10.45 24.97
N LEU A 95 2.13 9.33 24.93
CA LEU A 95 1.94 8.19 25.81
C LEU A 95 2.66 8.45 27.13
N ASP A 96 1.89 8.47 28.21
CA ASP A 96 2.40 8.67 29.57
C ASP A 96 2.91 7.33 30.16
N SER A 97 2.43 6.20 29.62
CA SER A 97 2.90 4.85 29.93
C SER A 97 2.74 3.89 28.75
N PHE A 98 3.47 2.77 28.78
CA PHE A 98 3.36 1.67 27.81
C PHE A 98 2.30 0.62 28.21
N SER A 99 1.33 0.99 29.04
CA SER A 99 0.21 0.10 29.37
C SER A 99 -0.80 0.05 28.22
N PRO A 100 -1.41 -1.12 27.90
CA PRO A 100 -2.45 -1.21 26.87
C PRO A 100 -3.60 -0.23 27.06
N LYS A 101 -3.98 0.04 28.32
CA LYS A 101 -4.98 1.05 28.67
C LYS A 101 -4.59 2.45 28.19
N SER A 102 -3.35 2.87 28.45
CA SER A 102 -2.81 4.17 28.01
C SER A 102 -2.81 4.29 26.48
N PHE A 103 -2.42 3.24 25.76
CA PHE A 103 -2.52 3.23 24.29
C PHE A 103 -3.97 3.43 23.84
N PHE A 104 -4.91 2.66 24.38
CA PHE A 104 -6.32 2.72 24.00
C PHE A 104 -6.93 4.11 24.26
N GLU A 105 -6.73 4.66 25.46
CA GLU A 105 -7.28 5.96 25.86
C GLU A 105 -6.77 7.12 24.97
N LYS A 106 -5.55 7.02 24.42
CA LYS A 106 -5.01 8.03 23.50
C LYS A 106 -5.38 7.76 22.05
N LEU A 107 -5.42 6.49 21.63
CA LEU A 107 -5.67 6.09 20.25
C LEU A 107 -7.15 6.18 19.88
N GLN A 108 -8.06 5.75 20.75
CA GLN A 108 -9.50 5.69 20.47
C GLN A 108 -10.06 7.06 20.06
N PRO A 109 -9.82 8.18 20.79
CA PRO A 109 -10.36 9.48 20.38
C PRO A 109 -9.83 9.94 19.04
N ILE A 110 -8.56 9.65 18.73
CA ILE A 110 -7.94 9.95 17.43
C ILE A 110 -8.63 9.16 16.33
N VAL A 111 -8.81 7.86 16.50
CA VAL A 111 -9.47 6.99 15.52
C VAL A 111 -10.90 7.44 15.28
N HIS A 112 -11.67 7.71 16.34
CA HIS A 112 -13.04 8.19 16.22
C HIS A 112 -13.13 9.52 15.47
N LYS A 113 -12.33 10.51 15.88
CA LYS A 113 -12.36 11.85 15.29
C LYS A 113 -11.82 11.89 13.87
N THR A 114 -10.79 11.10 13.57
CA THR A 114 -10.02 11.20 12.32
C THR A 114 -10.51 10.23 11.27
N PHE A 115 -10.90 9.01 11.67
CA PHE A 115 -11.19 7.92 10.74
C PHE A 115 -12.66 7.55 10.72
N LEU A 116 -13.27 7.38 11.90
CA LEU A 116 -14.65 6.87 11.97
C LEU A 116 -15.71 7.93 11.65
N SER A 117 -15.40 9.20 11.90
CA SER A 117 -16.26 10.35 11.58
C SER A 117 -16.37 10.65 10.09
N LYS A 118 -15.45 10.12 9.27
CA LYS A 118 -15.41 10.36 7.82
C LYS A 118 -16.35 9.39 7.12
N GLU A 119 -17.09 9.90 6.16
CA GLU A 119 -17.93 9.10 5.26
C GLU A 119 -17.12 8.58 4.07
N ASN A 120 -17.63 7.53 3.41
CA ASN A 120 -17.11 7.00 2.14
C ASN A 120 -15.65 6.54 2.16
N ILE A 121 -15.20 5.90 3.26
CA ILE A 121 -13.92 5.19 3.30
C ILE A 121 -14.17 3.71 3.09
N ASP A 122 -13.57 3.15 2.05
CA ASP A 122 -13.78 1.75 1.68
C ASP A 122 -12.66 0.83 2.17
N ALA A 123 -11.49 1.38 2.51
CA ALA A 123 -10.38 0.59 3.04
C ALA A 123 -9.43 1.39 3.93
N PHE A 124 -8.87 0.70 4.92
CA PHE A 124 -7.79 1.16 5.77
C PHE A 124 -6.56 0.30 5.51
N ILE A 125 -5.47 0.93 5.07
CA ILE A 125 -4.20 0.27 4.74
C ILE A 125 -3.21 0.61 5.83
N ILE A 126 -2.72 -0.39 6.53
CA ILE A 126 -1.83 -0.22 7.67
C ILE A 126 -0.50 -0.87 7.33
N GLU A 127 0.61 -0.14 7.47
CA GLU A 127 1.92 -0.78 7.31
C GLU A 127 2.22 -1.70 8.50
N ARG A 128 2.65 -2.94 8.23
CA ARG A 128 3.12 -3.86 9.28
C ARG A 128 4.51 -3.47 9.73
N GLN A 129 4.72 -3.48 11.04
CA GLN A 129 6.07 -3.34 11.56
C GLN A 129 6.90 -4.61 11.31
N SER A 130 8.09 -4.45 10.73
CA SER A 130 9.02 -5.57 10.51
C SER A 130 9.84 -5.88 11.77
N PHE A 131 9.91 -7.16 12.16
CA PHE A 131 10.76 -7.60 13.27
C PHE A 131 12.23 -7.73 12.84
N TYR A 132 13.14 -7.22 13.67
CA TYR A 132 14.55 -7.61 13.66
C TYR A 132 14.90 -8.24 15.00
N LYS A 133 15.93 -9.11 15.03
CA LYS A 133 16.29 -10.08 16.09
C LYS A 133 16.35 -9.59 17.56
N ARG A 134 16.18 -8.28 17.83
CA ARG A 134 16.01 -7.72 19.18
C ARG A 134 14.77 -6.84 19.19
N ILE A 135 13.78 -7.20 19.99
CA ILE A 135 12.54 -6.43 20.12
C ILE A 135 12.78 -5.31 21.12
N SER A 136 12.82 -4.06 20.64
CA SER A 136 12.76 -2.90 21.53
C SER A 136 11.33 -2.69 22.03
N MET A 137 11.17 -1.99 23.15
CA MET A 137 9.84 -1.57 23.63
C MET A 137 9.07 -0.77 22.57
N ASP A 138 9.78 0.01 21.73
CA ASP A 138 9.17 0.75 20.63
C ASP A 138 8.50 -0.18 19.61
N VAL A 139 9.11 -1.33 19.29
CA VAL A 139 8.52 -2.31 18.36
C VAL A 139 7.26 -2.93 18.95
N GLN A 140 7.27 -3.31 20.24
CA GLN A 140 6.07 -3.83 20.92
C GLN A 140 4.95 -2.79 20.96
N SER A 141 5.32 -1.53 21.16
CA SER A 141 4.39 -0.40 21.18
C SER A 141 3.70 -0.20 19.83
N VAL A 142 4.47 -0.22 18.74
CA VAL A 142 3.94 -0.12 17.38
C VAL A 142 3.01 -1.30 17.06
N ILE A 143 3.38 -2.53 17.43
CA ILE A 143 2.52 -3.71 17.26
C ILE A 143 1.23 -3.58 18.06
N THR A 144 1.31 -3.09 19.29
CA THR A 144 0.13 -2.87 20.13
C THR A 144 -0.82 -1.85 19.48
N ILE A 145 -0.27 -0.75 18.95
CA ILE A 145 -1.05 0.25 18.20
C ILE A 145 -1.66 -0.37 16.94
N GLU A 146 -0.90 -1.17 16.17
CA GLU A 146 -1.39 -1.86 14.98
C GLU A 146 -2.60 -2.74 15.30
N LEU A 147 -2.49 -3.58 16.33
CA LEU A 147 -3.57 -4.50 16.74
C LEU A 147 -4.82 -3.73 17.21
N MET A 148 -4.64 -2.65 17.98
CA MET A 148 -5.75 -1.81 18.42
C MET A 148 -6.41 -1.06 17.27
N LEU A 149 -5.63 -0.55 16.31
CA LEU A 149 -6.17 0.04 15.09
C LEU A 149 -6.98 -0.96 14.29
N TYR A 150 -6.47 -2.19 14.16
CA TYR A 150 -7.18 -3.24 13.44
C TYR A 150 -8.55 -3.50 14.09
N ALA A 151 -8.58 -3.70 15.41
CA ALA A 151 -9.83 -3.92 16.14
C ALA A 151 -10.80 -2.73 16.02
N LEU A 152 -10.34 -1.50 16.28
CA LEU A 152 -11.17 -0.29 16.26
C LEU A 152 -11.73 0.03 14.86
N LEU A 153 -10.96 -0.24 13.80
CA LEU A 153 -11.37 0.04 12.42
C LEU A 153 -12.23 -1.07 11.84
N SER A 154 -12.04 -2.32 12.27
CA SER A 154 -12.87 -3.46 11.82
C SER A 154 -14.35 -3.28 12.16
N ASP A 155 -14.67 -2.63 13.28
CA ASP A 155 -16.07 -2.34 13.66
C ASP A 155 -16.77 -1.35 12.70
N ARG A 156 -16.00 -0.58 11.92
CA ARG A 156 -16.55 0.44 11.02
C ARG A 156 -16.87 -0.07 9.63
N VAL A 157 -16.10 -1.05 9.19
CA VAL A 157 -16.17 -1.57 7.82
C VAL A 157 -17.19 -2.70 7.75
N LYS A 158 -17.97 -2.75 6.66
CA LYS A 158 -18.94 -3.82 6.46
C LYS A 158 -18.26 -5.18 6.28
N ASP A 159 -17.05 -5.15 5.72
CA ASP A 159 -16.20 -6.31 5.53
C ASP A 159 -14.89 -6.08 6.31
N PRO A 160 -14.57 -6.89 7.33
CA PRO A 160 -13.30 -6.81 8.06
C PRO A 160 -12.06 -6.80 7.15
N LEU A 161 -12.15 -7.38 5.95
CA LEU A 161 -11.09 -7.38 4.95
C LEU A 161 -10.84 -6.01 4.30
N GLN A 162 -11.62 -4.99 4.63
CA GLN A 162 -11.36 -3.59 4.27
C GLN A 162 -10.28 -2.98 5.17
N VAL A 163 -9.95 -3.58 6.33
CA VAL A 163 -8.74 -3.25 7.09
C VAL A 163 -7.63 -4.21 6.70
N GLN A 164 -6.57 -3.69 6.07
CA GLN A 164 -5.51 -4.49 5.48
C GLN A 164 -4.15 -4.07 5.99
N SER A 165 -3.45 -5.01 6.64
CA SER A 165 -2.05 -4.81 6.99
C SER A 165 -1.16 -5.22 5.81
N ILE A 166 -0.32 -4.31 5.31
CA ILE A 166 0.59 -4.58 4.20
C ILE A 166 2.03 -4.73 4.67
N HIS A 167 2.82 -5.53 3.95
CA HIS A 167 4.24 -5.70 4.27
C HIS A 167 5.05 -4.52 3.71
N PRO A 168 5.99 -3.90 4.45
CA PRO A 168 6.78 -2.76 3.96
C PRO A 168 7.52 -3.06 2.65
N LEU A 169 8.07 -4.28 2.55
CA LEU A 169 8.73 -4.74 1.32
C LEU A 169 7.80 -4.84 0.11
N SER A 170 6.47 -4.94 0.28
CA SER A 170 5.55 -4.87 -0.87
C SER A 170 5.63 -3.51 -1.56
N VAL A 171 5.64 -2.42 -0.78
CA VAL A 171 5.71 -1.04 -1.29
C VAL A 171 7.04 -0.82 -2.00
N SER A 172 8.15 -1.14 -1.34
CA SER A 172 9.48 -0.93 -1.92
C SER A 172 9.74 -1.82 -3.14
N ASN A 173 9.30 -3.08 -3.15
CA ASN A 173 9.44 -3.96 -4.31
C ASN A 173 8.60 -3.49 -5.49
N TYR A 174 7.38 -3.01 -5.26
CA TYR A 174 6.54 -2.41 -6.29
C TYR A 174 7.24 -1.21 -6.91
N LEU A 175 7.64 -0.23 -6.08
CA LEU A 175 8.30 0.99 -6.55
C LEU A 175 9.59 0.68 -7.30
N ASN A 176 10.45 -0.21 -6.77
CA ASN A 176 11.67 -0.64 -7.45
C ASN A 176 11.39 -1.27 -8.83
N THR A 177 10.28 -2.01 -8.97
CA THR A 177 9.88 -2.61 -10.25
C THR A 177 9.39 -1.54 -11.22
N MET A 178 8.60 -0.57 -10.76
CA MET A 178 8.05 0.49 -11.61
C MET A 178 9.09 1.55 -12.02
N LEU A 179 10.05 1.86 -11.16
CA LEU A 179 11.09 2.88 -11.39
C LEU A 179 12.24 2.39 -12.29
N LYS A 180 12.46 1.08 -12.39
CA LYS A 180 13.48 0.50 -13.27
C LYS A 180 12.99 0.46 -14.72
N ALA A 181 13.12 1.60 -15.41
CA ALA A 181 12.65 1.81 -16.78
C ALA A 181 13.23 0.84 -17.82
N GLU A 182 14.43 0.28 -17.58
CA GLU A 182 15.18 -0.54 -18.54
C GLU A 182 14.70 -2.01 -18.60
N GLU A 183 13.84 -2.45 -17.67
CA GLU A 183 13.35 -3.84 -17.59
C GLU A 183 11.93 -4.05 -18.18
N GLN A 184 11.37 -3.04 -18.84
CA GLN A 184 9.94 -2.99 -19.16
C GLN A 184 9.67 -3.09 -20.67
N ASN A 185 9.52 -4.34 -21.14
CA ASN A 185 8.96 -4.67 -22.44
C ASN A 185 7.48 -4.26 -22.53
N GLN A 186 6.98 -4.16 -23.77
CA GLN A 186 5.65 -3.79 -24.30
C GLN A 186 4.39 -4.40 -23.63
N HIS A 187 4.51 -5.13 -22.52
CA HIS A 187 3.47 -5.94 -21.89
C HIS A 187 2.68 -5.22 -20.79
N PHE A 188 2.95 -3.95 -20.55
CA PHE A 188 2.28 -3.19 -19.51
C PHE A 188 1.31 -2.19 -20.12
N HIS A 189 0.02 -2.51 -20.12
CA HIS A 189 -1.01 -1.47 -20.11
C HIS A 189 -0.74 -0.61 -18.87
N SER A 190 -0.23 0.59 -19.10
CA SER A 190 0.19 1.49 -18.04
C SER A 190 -0.96 2.45 -17.74
N ASP A 191 -1.49 2.32 -16.54
CA ASP A 191 -2.32 3.36 -15.92
C ASP A 191 -1.47 4.65 -15.72
N ARG A 192 -2.15 5.76 -15.41
CA ARG A 192 -1.53 7.08 -15.30
C ARG A 192 -0.38 7.10 -14.28
N MET A 193 -0.56 6.46 -13.13
CA MET A 193 0.39 6.55 -12.03
C MET A 193 1.56 5.56 -12.22
N THR A 194 1.37 4.40 -12.88
CA THR A 194 2.46 3.56 -13.40
C THR A 194 3.35 4.36 -14.37
N ARG A 195 2.77 5.07 -15.35
CA ARG A 195 3.55 5.91 -16.29
C ARG A 195 4.34 6.97 -15.55
N TRP A 196 3.69 7.63 -14.59
CA TRP A 196 4.34 8.64 -13.78
C TRP A 196 5.55 8.05 -13.01
N PHE A 197 5.41 6.89 -12.35
CA PHE A 197 6.55 6.23 -11.71
C PHE A 197 7.68 5.92 -12.71
N GLN A 198 7.35 5.38 -13.89
CA GLN A 198 8.35 5.09 -14.93
C GLN A 198 9.11 6.36 -15.37
N GLU A 199 8.40 7.48 -15.52
CA GLU A 199 8.99 8.79 -15.85
C GLU A 199 9.90 9.30 -14.73
N GLN A 200 9.48 9.17 -13.47
CA GLN A 200 10.34 9.50 -12.32
C GLN A 200 11.61 8.64 -12.32
N GLY A 201 11.51 7.35 -12.65
CA GLY A 201 12.65 6.42 -12.74
C GLY A 201 13.72 6.80 -13.77
N LYS A 202 13.38 7.65 -14.75
CA LYS A 202 14.34 8.19 -15.73
C LYS A 202 15.16 9.35 -15.16
N LYS A 203 14.70 10.01 -14.08
CA LYS A 203 15.39 11.15 -13.48
C LYS A 203 16.63 10.68 -12.70
N THR A 204 17.78 11.31 -12.95
CA THR A 204 19.06 10.98 -12.31
C THR A 204 19.00 11.01 -10.78
N GLU A 205 18.28 11.98 -10.21
CA GLU A 205 18.08 12.10 -8.76
C GLU A 205 17.37 10.86 -8.18
N ILE A 206 16.34 10.37 -8.85
CA ILE A 206 15.58 9.20 -8.41
C ILE A 206 16.45 7.95 -8.47
N ARG A 207 17.20 7.76 -9.57
CA ARG A 207 18.15 6.64 -9.72
C ARG A 207 19.19 6.62 -8.60
N LYS A 208 19.70 7.79 -8.21
CA LYS A 208 20.66 7.95 -7.09
C LYS A 208 20.07 7.51 -5.75
N TYR A 209 18.76 7.69 -5.55
CA TYR A 209 18.09 7.38 -4.30
C TYR A 209 17.39 6.01 -4.27
N LEU A 210 17.44 5.22 -5.35
CA LEU A 210 16.86 3.87 -5.36
C LEU A 210 17.36 3.03 -4.18
N GLY A 211 16.43 2.39 -3.47
CA GLY A 211 16.74 1.59 -2.28
C GLY A 211 17.11 2.39 -1.02
N THR A 212 17.07 3.72 -1.07
CA THR A 212 17.35 4.58 0.09
C THR A 212 16.07 5.16 0.69
N LYS A 213 16.08 5.50 1.98
CA LYS A 213 14.95 6.20 2.65
C LYS A 213 14.59 7.55 2.01
N LYS A 214 15.54 8.20 1.33
CA LYS A 214 15.31 9.49 0.67
C LYS A 214 14.38 9.36 -0.54
N LEU A 215 14.30 8.18 -1.15
CA LEU A 215 13.47 7.91 -2.32
C LEU A 215 12.02 8.33 -2.07
N SER A 216 11.43 7.91 -0.94
CA SER A 216 10.04 8.21 -0.64
C SER A 216 9.78 9.71 -0.61
N THR A 217 10.62 10.45 0.12
CA THR A 217 10.48 11.91 0.25
C THR A 217 10.66 12.64 -1.08
N THR A 218 11.58 12.19 -1.94
CA THR A 218 11.79 12.79 -3.27
C THR A 218 10.60 12.49 -4.18
N LEU A 219 10.09 11.26 -4.19
CA LEU A 219 8.92 10.88 -4.99
C LEU A 219 7.67 11.65 -4.53
N ALA A 220 7.40 11.75 -3.23
CA ALA A 220 6.27 12.50 -2.70
C ALA A 220 6.35 13.99 -3.08
N ARG A 221 7.54 14.60 -2.98
CA ARG A 221 7.76 15.99 -3.41
C ARG A 221 7.50 16.17 -4.90
N ASN A 222 8.05 15.28 -5.73
CA ASN A 222 7.84 15.35 -7.18
C ASN A 222 6.37 15.19 -7.52
N TRP A 223 5.66 14.26 -6.87
CA TRP A 223 4.24 14.05 -7.11
C TRP A 223 3.43 15.31 -6.81
N ILE A 224 3.66 15.94 -5.66
CA ILE A 224 2.97 17.19 -5.27
C ILE A 224 3.19 18.28 -6.33
N ASN A 225 4.44 18.48 -6.76
CA ASN A 225 4.77 19.49 -7.76
C ASN A 225 4.11 19.20 -9.11
N ASP A 226 4.11 17.93 -9.53
CA ASP A 226 3.52 17.48 -10.80
C ASP A 226 1.97 17.49 -10.75
N HIS A 227 1.36 17.46 -9.54
CA HIS A 227 -0.08 17.24 -9.33
C HIS A 227 -0.73 18.20 -8.33
N LEU A 228 -0.35 19.49 -8.35
CA LEU A 228 -0.92 20.49 -7.44
C LEU A 228 -2.47 20.54 -7.44
N HIS A 229 -3.12 20.25 -8.57
CA HIS A 229 -4.58 20.18 -8.67
C HIS A 229 -5.24 19.04 -7.85
N LEU A 230 -4.46 18.07 -7.38
CA LEU A 230 -4.93 16.92 -6.59
C LEU A 230 -4.67 17.07 -5.09
N CYS A 231 -4.12 18.19 -4.64
CA CYS A 231 -3.78 18.43 -3.24
C CYS A 231 -4.04 19.90 -2.88
N SER A 232 -4.67 20.19 -1.74
CA SER A 232 -4.89 21.59 -1.35
C SER A 232 -3.58 22.30 -1.04
N ASN A 233 -3.54 23.62 -1.24
CA ASN A 233 -2.35 24.44 -0.96
C ASN A 233 -1.91 24.33 0.51
N GLU A 234 -2.85 24.17 1.45
CA GLU A 234 -2.56 23.99 2.86
C GLU A 234 -1.82 22.67 3.12
N LEU A 235 -2.25 21.58 2.48
CA LEU A 235 -1.60 20.27 2.62
C LEU A 235 -0.22 20.25 1.96
N VAL A 236 -0.08 20.90 0.79
CA VAL A 236 1.21 21.10 0.13
C VAL A 236 2.16 21.85 1.06
N LYS A 237 1.72 22.99 1.60
CA LYS A 237 2.50 23.80 2.54
C LYS A 237 2.89 22.99 3.78
N TYR A 238 1.94 22.27 4.38
CA TYR A 238 2.16 21.41 5.53
C TYR A 238 3.26 20.37 5.28
N PHE A 239 3.22 19.67 4.14
CA PHE A 239 4.26 18.71 3.79
C PHE A 239 5.63 19.37 3.60
N LEU A 240 5.69 20.48 2.83
CA LEU A 240 6.95 21.17 2.53
C LEU A 240 7.61 21.77 3.78
N GLU A 241 6.83 22.25 4.74
CA GLU A 241 7.32 22.85 5.98
C GLU A 241 7.59 21.82 7.09
N SER A 242 7.06 20.60 6.98
CA SER A 242 7.28 19.55 7.99
C SER A 242 8.76 19.17 8.13
N LYS A 243 9.27 19.06 9.37
CA LYS A 243 10.66 18.64 9.64
C LYS A 243 10.90 17.15 9.36
N LYS A 244 9.88 16.31 9.55
CA LYS A 244 9.93 14.85 9.38
C LYS A 244 8.96 14.43 8.27
N LYS A 245 9.44 14.55 7.03
CA LYS A 245 8.66 14.33 5.80
C LYS A 245 8.57 12.84 5.41
N ASP A 246 9.45 12.01 5.96
CA ASP A 246 9.54 10.58 5.70
C ASP A 246 8.23 9.87 6.00
N ASP A 247 7.69 9.98 7.22
CA ASP A 247 6.43 9.29 7.60
C ASP A 247 5.24 9.74 6.74
N LEU A 248 5.20 11.04 6.38
CA LEU A 248 4.18 11.57 5.46
C LEU A 248 4.34 10.97 4.06
N ALA A 249 5.56 10.92 3.54
CA ALA A 249 5.84 10.36 2.23
C ALA A 249 5.57 8.85 2.16
N ASP A 250 5.91 8.11 3.21
CA ASP A 250 5.73 6.67 3.28
C ASP A 250 4.25 6.30 3.27
N CYS A 251 3.40 6.93 4.10
CA CYS A 251 1.95 6.69 4.04
C CYS A 251 1.32 7.11 2.70
N LEU A 252 1.82 8.17 2.05
CA LEU A 252 1.37 8.60 0.72
C LEU A 252 1.69 7.54 -0.35
N LEU A 253 2.95 7.12 -0.44
CA LEU A 253 3.37 6.15 -1.44
C LEU A 253 2.79 4.77 -1.19
N GLN A 254 2.62 4.37 0.06
CA GLN A 254 1.85 3.19 0.43
C GLN A 254 0.45 3.23 -0.18
N GLY A 255 -0.25 4.35 -0.03
CA GLY A 255 -1.60 4.54 -0.58
C GLY A 255 -1.63 4.45 -2.10
N PHE A 256 -0.65 5.06 -2.79
CA PHE A 256 -0.54 4.97 -4.25
C PHE A 256 -0.27 3.54 -4.72
N VAL A 257 0.69 2.85 -4.09
CA VAL A 257 1.01 1.46 -4.42
C VAL A 257 -0.20 0.56 -4.19
N TYR A 258 -0.96 0.77 -3.11
CA TYR A 258 -2.16 -0.01 -2.85
C TYR A 258 -3.21 0.16 -3.97
N LEU A 259 -3.54 1.41 -4.31
CA LEU A 259 -4.53 1.70 -5.34
C LEU A 259 -4.12 1.08 -6.68
N GLU A 260 -2.84 1.20 -7.06
CA GLU A 260 -2.35 0.69 -8.34
C GLU A 260 -2.23 -0.81 -8.39
N SER A 261 -1.63 -1.41 -7.37
CA SER A 261 -1.53 -2.86 -7.29
C SER A 261 -2.90 -3.52 -7.31
N ARG A 262 -3.90 -2.92 -6.64
CA ARG A 262 -5.28 -3.41 -6.68
C ARG A 262 -5.90 -3.27 -8.08
N LYS A 263 -5.79 -2.12 -8.74
CA LYS A 263 -6.29 -1.93 -10.11
C LYS A 263 -5.67 -2.95 -11.07
N PHE A 264 -4.36 -3.11 -11.01
CA PHE A 264 -3.64 -4.10 -11.82
C PHE A 264 -4.08 -5.54 -11.51
N SER A 265 -4.22 -5.89 -10.22
CA SER A 265 -4.66 -7.23 -9.81
C SER A 265 -6.06 -7.58 -10.33
N ILE A 266 -6.99 -6.60 -10.33
CA ILE A 266 -8.35 -6.80 -10.86
C ILE A 266 -8.30 -7.04 -12.38
N MET A 267 -7.48 -6.27 -13.10
CA MET A 267 -7.29 -6.45 -14.54
C MET A 267 -6.72 -7.84 -14.86
N GLU A 268 -5.65 -8.26 -14.17
CA GLU A 268 -5.07 -9.59 -14.34
C GLU A 268 -6.07 -10.69 -13.96
N ALA A 269 -6.81 -10.52 -12.86
CA ALA A 269 -7.80 -11.50 -12.46
C ALA A 269 -8.87 -11.69 -13.54
N ARG A 270 -9.31 -10.63 -14.20
CA ARG A 270 -10.27 -10.73 -15.30
C ARG A 270 -9.68 -11.48 -16.50
N LYS A 271 -8.48 -11.10 -16.92
CA LYS A 271 -7.74 -11.79 -18.00
C LYS A 271 -7.64 -13.30 -17.73
N TRP A 272 -7.18 -13.68 -16.54
CA TRP A 272 -6.90 -15.08 -16.24
C TRP A 272 -8.13 -15.94 -15.90
N LEU A 273 -9.22 -15.32 -15.45
CA LEU A 273 -10.42 -16.03 -15.02
C LEU A 273 -11.56 -15.99 -16.04
N HIS A 274 -11.55 -15.06 -16.99
CA HIS A 274 -12.64 -14.88 -17.96
C HIS A 274 -12.27 -15.12 -19.43
N ASP A 275 -10.99 -15.13 -19.82
CA ASP A 275 -10.57 -15.40 -21.22
C ASP A 275 -10.64 -16.91 -21.56
N GLN A 276 -11.80 -17.55 -21.38
CA GLN A 276 -12.12 -18.90 -21.86
C GLN A 276 -13.06 -18.86 -23.07
#